data_AF-A0A932B2E4-F1
#
_entry.id   AF-A0A932B2E4-F1
#
_cell.length_a   1.000
_cell.length_b   1.000
_cell.length_c   1.000
_cell.angle_alpha   90.00
_cell.angle_beta   90.00
_cell.angle_gamma   90.00
#
_symmetry.space_group_name_H-M   'P 1'
#
loop_
_entity.id
_entity.type
_entity.pdbx_description
1 polymer ?
#
loop_
_entity_poly.entity_id
_entity_poly.type
_entity_poly.pdbx_seq_one_letter_code
_entity_poly.pdbx_strand_id
1 'polypeptide(L)'
;MAQVHLENNSNMKWVVIAGAAAVVAAAAMWWSRVPGGDEAGRVTSVTPGASQAMGAQPVGSTLTAAQIEAETKVLQERQQEAVKALEKQPGMKPIVGPVKERPEFISVMEWQMLKGVSQQAGDPDRELTRLVNFLRFNKQLELWEGMSQSPDKARRKELAEQLVAELPTRITQGEMDLTEAKRILGGLLNDAEPDAQARAKRAAAETARLAATADAVAAASQAH
;
A
#
# COMPACT_ATOMS: atom_id res chain seq x y z
N MET A 1 33.38 23.55 34.04
CA MET A 1 33.25 22.37 33.18
C MET A 1 31.76 22.11 33.00
N ALA A 2 31.19 22.57 31.88
CA ALA A 2 29.75 22.50 31.62
C ALA A 2 29.43 21.16 30.93
N GLN A 3 28.58 20.35 31.58
CA GLN A 3 27.99 19.16 30.99
C GLN A 3 26.83 19.60 30.09
N VAL A 4 26.87 19.18 28.82
CA VAL A 4 25.73 19.31 27.91
C VAL A 4 24.87 18.06 28.10
N HIS A 5 23.81 18.21 28.87
CA HIS A 5 22.66 17.31 28.87
C HIS A 5 21.91 17.54 27.55
N LEU A 6 21.86 16.54 26.66
CA LEU A 6 20.84 16.49 25.60
C LEU A 6 19.69 15.61 26.11
N GLU A 7 18.67 16.25 26.66
CA GLU A 7 17.34 15.67 26.77
C GLU A 7 16.78 15.46 25.35
N ASN A 8 16.76 14.21 24.88
CA ASN A 8 16.01 13.85 23.68
C ASN A 8 14.53 13.72 24.04
N ASN A 9 13.87 14.87 24.12
CA ASN A 9 12.44 15.00 24.27
C ASN A 9 11.78 14.72 22.91
N SER A 10 11.21 13.53 22.71
CA SER A 10 10.36 13.25 21.55
C SER A 10 8.99 12.78 22.02
N ASN A 11 8.14 13.76 22.33
CA ASN A 11 6.69 13.60 22.35
C ASN A 11 6.19 13.47 20.91
N MET A 12 5.70 12.30 20.51
CA MET A 12 4.85 12.17 19.33
C MET A 12 3.68 11.22 19.61
N LYS A 13 2.67 11.75 20.32
CA LYS A 13 1.29 11.29 20.20
C LYS A 13 0.78 11.77 18.84
N TRP A 14 0.35 10.88 17.94
CA TRP A 14 -0.55 11.02 16.75
C TRP A 14 -0.24 9.76 15.90
N VAL A 15 -1.13 8.84 15.50
CA VAL A 15 -2.58 8.81 15.30
C VAL A 15 -3.06 7.35 15.44
N VAL A 16 -3.92 7.06 16.41
CA VAL A 16 -4.98 6.06 16.25
C VAL A 16 -6.16 6.84 15.69
N ILE A 17 -6.78 6.34 14.61
CA ILE A 17 -7.94 6.87 13.83
C ILE A 17 -7.55 7.12 12.36
N ALA A 18 -8.33 6.50 11.45
CA ALA A 18 -8.31 6.64 9.98
C ALA A 18 -7.35 5.74 9.18
N GLY A 19 -7.48 4.42 9.36
CA GLY A 19 -6.96 3.40 8.42
C GLY A 19 -7.67 3.35 7.06
N ALA A 20 -7.96 4.50 6.42
CA ALA A 20 -8.58 4.55 5.09
C ALA A 20 -8.21 5.76 4.21
N ALA A 21 -7.33 6.68 4.65
CA ALA A 21 -7.08 7.92 3.90
C ALA A 21 -5.60 8.28 3.67
N ALA A 22 -4.64 7.44 4.08
CA ALA A 22 -3.21 7.79 4.03
C ALA A 22 -2.32 6.78 3.26
N VAL A 23 -2.86 6.03 2.30
CA VAL A 23 -2.05 5.32 1.29
C VAL A 23 -1.97 6.12 -0.03
N VAL A 24 -2.74 7.20 -0.15
CA VAL A 24 -2.82 8.01 -1.39
C VAL A 24 -1.63 8.96 -1.59
N ALA A 25 -0.84 9.27 -0.56
CA ALA A 25 0.27 10.22 -0.68
C ALA A 25 1.64 9.60 -1.02
N ALA A 26 1.88 8.32 -0.71
CA ALA A 26 3.18 7.68 -0.99
C ALA A 26 3.27 7.09 -2.42
N ALA A 27 2.13 6.72 -3.03
CA ALA A 27 2.12 6.20 -4.41
C ALA A 27 2.14 7.31 -5.48
N ALA A 28 1.71 8.54 -5.16
CA ALA A 28 1.69 9.65 -6.11
C ALA A 28 3.07 10.26 -6.40
N MET A 29 4.07 10.04 -5.53
CA MET A 29 5.40 10.64 -5.68
C MET A 29 6.32 9.91 -6.65
N TRP A 30 5.95 8.71 -7.12
CA TRP A 30 6.79 7.89 -8.00
C TRP A 30 6.37 7.90 -9.49
N TRP A 31 5.21 8.47 -9.84
CA TRP A 31 4.66 8.43 -11.21
C TRP A 31 4.72 9.77 -11.97
N SER A 32 5.43 10.78 -11.47
CA SER A 32 5.45 12.14 -12.04
C SER A 32 6.83 12.65 -12.46
N ARG A 33 7.66 11.79 -13.07
CA ARG A 33 8.83 12.24 -13.84
C ARG A 33 8.49 12.33 -15.32
N VAL A 34 7.86 13.44 -15.70
CA VAL A 34 7.85 13.95 -17.09
C VAL A 34 8.47 15.36 -17.05
N PRO A 35 9.55 15.63 -17.81
CA PRO A 35 10.19 16.94 -17.78
C PRO A 35 9.45 17.94 -18.68
N GLY A 36 9.17 19.12 -18.12
CA GLY A 36 9.25 20.42 -18.79
C GLY A 36 8.21 20.76 -19.87
N GLY A 37 7.41 21.79 -19.58
CA GLY A 37 6.61 22.49 -20.57
C GLY A 37 5.71 23.52 -19.90
N ASP A 38 6.29 24.68 -19.58
CA ASP A 38 5.56 25.91 -19.26
C ASP A 38 4.43 26.16 -20.30
N GLU A 39 3.28 26.67 -19.85
CA GLU A 39 2.74 27.94 -20.31
C GLU A 39 1.44 28.27 -19.57
N ALA A 40 1.39 29.50 -19.09
CA ALA A 40 0.29 30.16 -18.42
C ALA A 40 -0.88 30.43 -19.39
N GLY A 41 -2.12 30.50 -18.88
CA GLY A 41 -3.22 31.04 -19.69
C GLY A 41 -4.63 30.96 -19.11
N ARG A 42 -5.02 32.03 -18.40
CA ARG A 42 -6.40 32.54 -18.24
C ARG A 42 -7.47 31.63 -17.66
N VAL A 43 -7.80 31.91 -16.40
CA VAL A 43 -9.16 31.80 -15.87
C VAL A 43 -9.95 33.01 -16.38
N THR A 44 -10.84 32.82 -17.35
CA THR A 44 -11.92 33.77 -17.62
C THR A 44 -13.13 33.39 -16.78
N SER A 45 -13.47 34.25 -15.83
CA SER A 45 -14.75 34.26 -15.14
C SER A 45 -15.88 34.56 -16.13
N VAL A 46 -16.92 33.73 -16.13
CA VAL A 46 -18.15 33.99 -16.89
C VAL A 46 -19.26 34.35 -15.90
N THR A 47 -19.75 35.58 -16.04
CA THR A 47 -20.91 36.19 -15.35
C THR A 47 -22.22 35.44 -15.69
N PRO A 48 -23.20 35.36 -14.77
CA PRO A 48 -24.44 34.61 -15.00
C PRO A 48 -25.48 35.41 -15.80
N GLY A 49 -26.02 34.80 -16.85
CA GLY A 49 -27.17 35.29 -17.63
C GLY A 49 -28.41 34.45 -17.37
N ALA A 50 -29.55 35.11 -17.14
CA ALA A 50 -30.77 34.55 -16.59
C ALA A 50 -31.69 33.82 -17.60
N SER A 51 -32.41 32.83 -17.07
CA SER A 51 -33.78 32.40 -17.37
C SER A 51 -34.11 31.79 -18.74
N GLN A 52 -34.33 30.47 -18.73
CA GLN A 52 -35.58 29.88 -19.24
C GLN A 52 -35.82 28.50 -18.62
N ALA A 53 -36.93 28.39 -17.89
CA ALA A 53 -37.44 27.16 -17.31
C ALA A 53 -38.54 26.60 -18.22
N MET A 54 -38.41 25.36 -18.67
CA MET A 54 -39.54 24.45 -18.93
C MET A 54 -39.06 23.00 -18.85
N GLY A 55 -39.60 22.24 -17.90
CA GLY A 55 -39.82 20.80 -18.03
C GLY A 55 -38.68 19.84 -17.69
N ALA A 56 -38.01 19.99 -16.54
CA ALA A 56 -37.24 18.87 -15.98
C ALA A 56 -38.17 18.04 -15.07
N GLN A 57 -38.63 16.89 -15.56
CA GLN A 57 -39.13 15.83 -14.69
C GLN A 57 -37.98 15.40 -13.77
N PRO A 58 -38.18 15.28 -12.44
CA PRO A 58 -37.13 14.82 -11.55
C PRO A 58 -37.01 13.30 -11.65
N VAL A 59 -36.30 12.80 -12.66
CA VAL A 59 -35.77 11.44 -12.67
C VAL A 59 -34.30 11.47 -12.27
N GLY A 60 -34.07 12.02 -11.09
CA GLY A 60 -32.84 11.80 -10.34
C GLY A 60 -33.29 11.50 -8.92
N SER A 61 -33.26 10.23 -8.53
CA SER A 61 -33.32 9.88 -7.10
C SER A 61 -32.06 10.46 -6.47
N THR A 62 -32.12 11.74 -6.07
CA THR A 62 -31.14 12.32 -5.17
C THR A 62 -31.27 11.54 -3.87
N LEU A 63 -30.27 10.68 -3.62
CA LEU A 63 -30.13 10.01 -2.34
C LEU A 63 -30.25 11.06 -1.23
N THR A 64 -31.18 10.84 -0.31
CA THR A 64 -31.35 11.70 0.86
C THR A 64 -30.10 11.65 1.72
N ALA A 65 -29.84 12.68 2.53
CA ALA A 65 -28.70 12.69 3.45
C ALA A 65 -28.66 11.44 4.35
N ALA A 66 -29.82 10.96 4.80
CA ALA A 66 -29.94 9.74 5.59
C ALA A 66 -29.57 8.47 4.81
N GLN A 67 -29.86 8.41 3.50
CA GLN A 67 -29.45 7.30 2.64
C GLN A 67 -27.93 7.32 2.39
N ILE A 68 -27.34 8.50 2.19
CA ILE A 68 -25.89 8.66 2.04
C ILE A 68 -25.16 8.20 3.31
N GLU A 69 -25.67 8.58 4.49
CA GLU A 69 -25.11 8.14 5.77
C GLU A 69 -25.20 6.62 5.95
N ALA A 70 -26.35 6.02 5.61
CA ALA A 70 -26.53 4.58 5.66
C ALA A 70 -25.58 3.83 4.69
N GLU A 71 -25.45 4.30 3.45
CA GLU A 71 -24.52 3.73 2.47
C GLU A 71 -23.06 3.88 2.93
N THR A 72 -22.70 5.03 3.48
CA THR A 72 -21.35 5.30 4.02
C THR A 72 -21.04 4.33 5.15
N LYS A 73 -21.98 4.10 6.06
CA LYS A 73 -21.82 3.16 7.16
C LYS A 73 -21.62 1.73 6.66
N VAL A 74 -22.42 1.28 5.69
CA VAL A 74 -22.27 -0.06 5.08
C VAL A 74 -20.91 -0.20 4.39
N LEU A 75 -20.44 0.83 3.68
CA LEU A 75 -19.11 0.82 3.06
C LEU A 75 -18.01 0.72 4.11
N GLN A 76 -18.14 1.45 5.22
CA GLN A 76 -17.16 1.44 6.31
C GLN A 76 -17.14 0.08 7.03
N GLU A 77 -18.29 -0.53 7.28
CA GLU A 77 -18.39 -1.87 7.85
C GLU A 77 -17.69 -2.91 6.96
N ARG A 78 -17.92 -2.86 5.64
CA ARG A 78 -17.25 -3.76 4.68
C ARG A 78 -15.73 -3.55 4.61
N GLN A 79 -15.25 -2.33 4.80
CA GLN A 79 -13.80 -2.07 4.90
C GLN A 79 -13.23 -2.69 6.19
N GLN A 80 -13.93 -2.55 7.31
CA GLN A 80 -13.51 -3.15 8.57
C GLN A 80 -13.53 -4.69 8.52
N GLU A 81 -14.50 -5.29 7.83
CA GLU A 81 -14.53 -6.74 7.61
C GLU A 81 -13.30 -7.23 6.84
N ALA A 82 -12.87 -6.51 5.80
CA ALA A 82 -11.66 -6.83 5.05
C ALA A 82 -10.39 -6.77 5.93
N VAL A 83 -10.29 -5.77 6.81
CA VAL A 83 -9.20 -5.67 7.80
C VAL A 83 -9.24 -6.85 8.78
N LYS A 84 -10.42 -7.18 9.31
CA LYS A 84 -10.60 -8.33 10.22
C LYS A 84 -10.27 -9.67 9.54
N ALA A 85 -10.54 -9.82 8.25
CA ALA A 85 -10.18 -11.02 7.50
C ALA A 85 -8.65 -11.20 7.45
N LEU A 86 -7.90 -10.12 7.27
CA LEU A 86 -6.44 -10.12 7.32
C LEU A 86 -5.91 -10.52 8.71
N GLU A 87 -6.54 -10.02 9.77
CA GLU A 87 -6.17 -10.37 11.15
C GLU A 87 -6.45 -11.85 11.49
N LYS A 88 -7.40 -12.50 10.82
CA LYS A 88 -7.69 -13.93 11.03
C LYS A 88 -6.69 -14.84 10.33
N GLN A 89 -6.00 -14.35 9.30
CA GLN A 89 -5.02 -15.11 8.52
C GLN A 89 -3.69 -14.35 8.46
N PRO A 90 -2.99 -14.21 9.61
CA PRO A 90 -1.61 -13.72 9.57
C PRO A 90 -0.79 -14.65 8.69
N GLY A 91 -0.07 -14.07 7.74
CA GLY A 91 0.80 -14.84 6.87
C GLY A 91 0.12 -15.56 5.70
N MET A 92 -0.91 -14.93 5.15
CA MET A 92 -1.52 -15.30 3.88
C MET A 92 -0.47 -15.35 2.75
N LYS A 93 -0.43 -16.48 2.02
CA LYS A 93 0.55 -16.72 0.96
C LYS A 93 0.22 -15.95 -0.33
N PRO A 94 1.22 -15.74 -1.20
CA PRO A 94 1.01 -15.36 -2.59
C PRO A 94 -0.07 -16.18 -3.29
N ILE A 95 -1.02 -15.50 -3.92
CA ILE A 95 -1.97 -16.13 -4.83
C ILE A 95 -1.22 -16.47 -6.11
N VAL A 96 -1.30 -17.74 -6.51
CA VAL A 96 -0.68 -18.27 -7.71
C VAL A 96 -1.75 -18.48 -8.77
N GLY A 97 -1.52 -17.93 -9.96
CA GLY A 97 -2.46 -18.00 -11.07
C GLY A 97 -3.50 -16.85 -11.10
N PRO A 98 -4.38 -16.84 -12.11
CA PRO A 98 -5.28 -15.72 -12.35
C PRO A 98 -6.27 -15.47 -11.21
N VAL A 99 -6.31 -14.24 -10.70
CA VAL A 99 -7.34 -13.82 -9.73
C VAL A 99 -8.62 -13.46 -10.48
N LYS A 100 -9.68 -14.24 -10.26
CA LYS A 100 -11.00 -14.03 -10.90
C LYS A 100 -12.04 -13.41 -9.99
N GLU A 101 -11.88 -13.62 -8.69
CA GLU A 101 -12.81 -13.15 -7.67
C GLU A 101 -12.10 -12.25 -6.66
N ARG A 102 -12.86 -11.35 -6.03
CA ARG A 102 -12.34 -10.43 -5.02
C ARG A 102 -11.92 -11.22 -3.77
N PRO A 103 -10.65 -11.18 -3.36
CA PRO A 103 -10.23 -11.72 -2.08
C PRO A 103 -10.87 -10.98 -0.90
N GLU A 104 -11.17 -11.69 0.19
CA GLU A 104 -11.87 -11.13 1.35
C GLU A 104 -11.15 -9.94 2.00
N PHE A 105 -9.81 -9.95 1.99
CA PHE A 105 -8.96 -8.88 2.54
C PHE A 105 -8.91 -7.60 1.69
N ILE A 106 -9.58 -7.59 0.53
CA ILE A 106 -9.64 -6.44 -0.38
C ILE A 106 -11.05 -5.87 -0.35
N SER A 107 -11.21 -4.59 -0.04
CA SER A 107 -12.52 -3.92 -0.08
C SER A 107 -13.10 -3.86 -1.49
N VAL A 108 -14.41 -3.62 -1.60
CA VAL A 108 -15.08 -3.48 -2.91
C VAL A 108 -14.46 -2.34 -3.72
N MET A 109 -14.13 -1.22 -3.09
CA MET A 109 -13.52 -0.06 -3.77
C MET A 109 -12.12 -0.39 -4.29
N GLU A 110 -11.25 -0.95 -3.44
CA GLU A 110 -9.92 -1.39 -3.85
C GLU A 110 -10.00 -2.40 -5.01
N TRP A 111 -10.94 -3.35 -4.94
CA TRP A 111 -11.13 -4.33 -6.00
C TRP A 111 -11.49 -3.72 -7.36
N GLN A 112 -12.40 -2.73 -7.38
CA GLN A 112 -12.74 -2.06 -8.64
C GLN A 112 -11.56 -1.26 -9.18
N MET A 113 -10.78 -0.61 -8.30
CA MET A 113 -9.57 0.12 -8.70
C MET A 113 -8.51 -0.82 -9.28
N LEU A 114 -8.19 -1.93 -8.61
CA LEU A 114 -7.22 -2.92 -9.08
C LEU A 114 -7.62 -3.48 -10.45
N LYS A 115 -8.90 -3.81 -10.63
CA LYS A 115 -9.42 -4.23 -11.94
C LYS A 115 -9.25 -3.12 -12.97
N GLY A 116 -9.64 -1.89 -12.66
CA GLY A 116 -9.52 -0.75 -13.58
C GLY A 116 -8.09 -0.54 -14.07
N VAL A 117 -7.10 -0.59 -13.17
CA VAL A 117 -5.67 -0.47 -13.51
C VAL A 117 -5.21 -1.67 -14.33
N SER A 118 -5.59 -2.89 -13.94
CA SER A 118 -5.15 -4.11 -14.64
C SER A 118 -5.56 -4.15 -16.12
N GLN A 119 -6.71 -3.57 -16.48
CA GLN A 119 -7.19 -3.54 -17.86
C GLN A 119 -6.31 -2.69 -18.80
N GLN A 120 -5.43 -1.86 -18.27
CA GLN A 120 -4.51 -1.04 -19.06
C GLN A 120 -3.23 -1.80 -19.46
N ALA A 121 -3.00 -2.99 -18.90
CA ALA A 121 -1.82 -3.80 -19.19
C ALA A 121 -2.01 -4.67 -20.44
N GLY A 122 -0.90 -5.08 -21.06
CA GLY A 122 -0.90 -6.04 -22.17
C GLY A 122 -1.40 -7.44 -21.78
N ASP A 123 -1.35 -7.78 -20.49
CA ASP A 123 -1.92 -9.00 -19.91
C ASP A 123 -2.69 -8.64 -18.62
N PRO A 124 -4.01 -8.38 -18.72
CA PRO A 124 -4.80 -7.92 -17.58
C PRO A 124 -4.92 -8.92 -16.43
N ASP A 125 -4.98 -10.22 -16.73
CA ASP A 125 -5.13 -11.26 -15.70
C ASP A 125 -3.86 -11.40 -14.87
N ARG A 126 -2.70 -11.37 -15.54
CA ARG A 126 -1.40 -11.36 -14.88
C ARG A 126 -1.21 -10.10 -14.05
N GLU A 127 -1.59 -8.95 -14.60
CA GLU A 127 -1.45 -7.67 -13.90
C GLU A 127 -2.36 -7.59 -12.67
N LEU A 128 -3.62 -8.02 -12.78
CA LEU A 128 -4.54 -8.07 -11.64
C LEU A 128 -3.97 -8.96 -10.52
N THR A 129 -3.43 -10.11 -10.89
CA THR A 129 -2.80 -11.04 -9.93
C THR A 129 -1.59 -10.40 -9.24
N ARG A 130 -0.76 -9.68 -9.99
CA ARG A 130 0.38 -8.93 -9.47
C ARG A 130 -0.06 -7.87 -8.46
N LEU A 131 -1.01 -7.01 -8.85
CA LEU A 131 -1.52 -5.92 -8.02
C LEU A 131 -2.20 -6.42 -6.74
N VAL A 132 -2.98 -7.51 -6.83
CA VAL A 132 -3.60 -8.16 -5.67
C VAL A 132 -2.55 -8.68 -4.69
N ASN A 133 -1.50 -9.33 -5.20
CA ASN A 133 -0.40 -9.83 -4.38
C ASN A 133 0.41 -8.69 -3.74
N PHE A 134 0.60 -7.58 -4.45
CA PHE A 134 1.24 -6.38 -3.91
C PHE A 134 0.40 -5.76 -2.79
N LEU A 135 -0.92 -5.63 -2.98
CA LEU A 135 -1.81 -5.12 -1.94
C LEU A 135 -1.79 -6.02 -0.70
N ARG A 136 -1.79 -7.35 -0.88
CA ARG A 136 -1.66 -8.30 0.23
C ARG A 136 -0.37 -8.05 1.02
N PHE A 137 0.77 -7.94 0.33
CA PHE A 137 2.06 -7.68 0.95
C PHE A 137 2.04 -6.39 1.79
N ASN A 138 1.50 -5.29 1.23
CA ASN A 138 1.41 -4.01 1.95
C ASN A 138 0.55 -4.11 3.20
N LYS A 139 -0.64 -4.73 3.09
CA LYS A 139 -1.51 -4.95 4.25
C LYS A 139 -0.85 -5.82 5.33
N GLN A 140 -0.09 -6.85 4.93
CA GLN A 140 0.70 -7.67 5.86
C GLN A 140 1.83 -6.89 6.53
N LEU A 141 2.49 -5.99 5.78
CA LEU A 141 3.51 -5.09 6.33
C LEU A 141 2.89 -4.13 7.37
N GLU A 142 1.77 -3.49 7.04
CA GLU A 142 1.02 -2.62 7.96
C GLU A 142 0.59 -3.36 9.23
N LEU A 143 0.09 -4.60 9.07
CA LEU A 143 -0.27 -5.46 10.20
C LEU A 143 0.96 -5.73 11.09
N TRP A 144 2.10 -6.09 10.49
CA TRP A 144 3.34 -6.30 11.23
C TRP A 144 3.78 -5.02 11.95
N GLU A 145 3.77 -3.85 11.32
CA GLU A 145 4.12 -2.58 11.97
C GLU A 145 3.20 -2.27 13.15
N GLY A 146 1.89 -2.50 13.00
CA GLY A 146 0.88 -2.32 14.05
C GLY A 146 1.02 -3.26 15.24
N MET A 147 1.68 -4.41 15.07
CA MET A 147 1.88 -5.40 16.14
C MET A 147 2.99 -5.01 17.14
N SER A 148 3.56 -3.80 17.10
CA SER A 148 4.79 -3.45 17.85
C SER A 148 4.63 -3.53 19.37
N GLN A 149 3.40 -3.39 19.86
CA GLN A 149 3.04 -3.52 21.29
C GLN A 149 2.26 -4.82 21.57
N SER A 150 2.12 -5.71 20.59
CA SER A 150 1.36 -6.95 20.74
C SER A 150 2.11 -7.93 21.66
N PRO A 151 1.41 -8.63 22.58
CA PRO A 151 2.01 -9.72 23.35
C PRO A 151 2.37 -10.93 22.46
N ASP A 152 1.80 -11.02 21.25
CA ASP A 152 1.98 -12.15 20.34
C ASP A 152 3.26 -12.00 19.49
N LYS A 153 4.41 -12.21 20.15
CA LYS A 153 5.74 -12.14 19.53
C LYS A 153 5.98 -13.26 18.51
N ALA A 154 5.39 -14.43 18.72
CA ALA A 154 5.54 -15.56 17.81
C ALA A 154 4.91 -15.26 16.44
N ARG A 155 3.68 -14.73 16.45
CA ARG A 155 2.98 -14.30 15.24
C ARG A 155 3.69 -13.14 14.56
N ARG A 156 4.23 -12.18 15.32
CA ARG A 156 5.02 -11.06 14.77
C ARG A 156 6.27 -11.56 14.05
N LYS A 157 6.98 -12.53 14.64
CA LYS A 157 8.15 -13.19 14.02
C LYS A 157 7.79 -13.93 12.74
N GLU A 158 6.72 -14.73 12.76
CA GLU A 158 6.28 -15.47 11.57
C GLU A 158 5.94 -14.53 10.41
N LEU A 159 5.18 -13.46 10.69
CA LEU A 159 4.85 -12.47 9.67
C LEU A 159 6.10 -11.75 9.14
N ALA A 160 7.07 -11.44 10.02
CA ALA A 160 8.34 -10.85 9.60
C ALA A 160 9.13 -11.76 8.66
N GLU A 161 9.21 -13.06 8.97
CA GLU A 161 9.90 -14.04 8.12
C GLU A 161 9.29 -14.14 6.73
N GLN A 162 7.96 -14.10 6.64
CA GLN A 162 7.25 -14.13 5.36
C GLN A 162 7.50 -12.85 4.55
N LEU A 163 7.39 -11.68 5.19
CA LEU A 163 7.66 -10.41 4.54
C LEU A 163 9.10 -10.35 4.00
N VAL A 164 10.09 -10.83 4.76
CA VAL A 164 11.49 -10.92 4.29
C VAL A 164 11.60 -11.79 3.04
N ALA A 165 10.92 -12.94 3.01
CA ALA A 165 10.97 -13.86 1.87
C ALA A 165 10.36 -13.26 0.59
N GLU A 166 9.44 -12.31 0.72
CA GLU A 166 8.75 -11.69 -0.42
C GLU A 166 9.46 -10.49 -1.03
N LEU A 167 10.35 -9.80 -0.29
CA LEU A 167 11.05 -8.60 -0.77
C LEU A 167 11.71 -8.75 -2.16
N PRO A 168 12.40 -9.86 -2.49
CA PRO A 168 12.98 -10.02 -3.83
C PRO A 168 11.94 -10.04 -4.94
N THR A 169 10.76 -10.61 -4.68
CA THR A 169 9.67 -10.65 -5.68
C THR A 169 9.14 -9.24 -5.94
N ARG A 170 9.03 -8.40 -4.90
CA ARG A 170 8.59 -7.00 -5.03
C ARG A 170 9.56 -6.18 -5.89
N ILE A 171 10.87 -6.39 -5.72
CA ILE A 171 11.88 -5.79 -6.61
C ILE A 171 11.73 -6.30 -8.04
N THR A 172 11.61 -7.62 -8.22
CA THR A 172 11.45 -8.24 -9.55
C THR A 172 10.25 -7.70 -10.31
N GLN A 173 9.16 -7.39 -9.59
CA GLN A 173 7.92 -6.87 -10.15
C GLN A 173 7.92 -5.34 -10.33
N GLY A 174 9.03 -4.65 -10.01
CA GLY A 174 9.12 -3.19 -10.10
C GLY A 174 8.27 -2.44 -9.08
N GLU A 175 7.81 -3.14 -8.03
CA GLU A 175 6.94 -2.59 -6.99
C GLU A 175 7.71 -1.90 -5.87
N MET A 176 9.02 -2.15 -5.80
CA MET A 176 9.90 -1.68 -4.74
C MET A 176 11.33 -1.57 -5.26
N ASP A 177 12.03 -0.49 -4.91
CA ASP A 177 13.46 -0.39 -5.20
C ASP A 177 14.33 -1.06 -4.13
N LEU A 178 15.64 -1.17 -4.43
CA LEU A 178 16.61 -1.78 -3.53
C LEU A 178 16.76 -1.03 -2.20
N THR A 179 16.62 0.30 -2.20
CA THR A 179 16.80 1.13 -1.00
C THR A 179 15.65 0.89 -0.03
N GLU A 180 14.43 0.91 -0.54
CA GLU A 180 13.21 0.67 0.22
C GLU A 180 13.16 -0.75 0.76
N ALA A 181 13.53 -1.75 -0.07
CA ALA A 181 13.61 -3.14 0.38
C ALA A 181 14.61 -3.33 1.53
N LYS A 182 15.78 -2.67 1.48
CA LYS A 182 16.77 -2.71 2.57
C LYS A 182 16.26 -2.02 3.85
N ARG A 183 15.53 -0.90 3.71
CA ARG A 183 14.91 -0.20 4.84
C ARG A 183 13.92 -1.11 5.56
N ILE A 184 13.02 -1.75 4.83
CA ILE A 184 12.03 -2.68 5.37
C ILE A 184 12.71 -3.89 6.00
N LEU A 185 13.68 -4.51 5.31
CA LEU A 185 14.45 -5.64 5.81
C LEU A 185 15.05 -5.41 7.19
N GLY A 186 15.62 -4.22 7.44
CA GLY A 186 16.21 -3.87 8.73
C GLY A 186 15.22 -3.94 9.89
N GLY A 187 13.98 -3.49 9.66
CA GLY A 187 12.90 -3.59 10.64
C GLY A 187 12.49 -5.04 10.88
N LEU A 188 12.22 -5.78 9.80
CA LEU A 188 11.74 -7.17 9.87
C LEU A 188 12.73 -8.10 10.59
N LEU A 189 14.04 -7.91 10.37
CA LEU A 189 15.07 -8.75 10.98
C LEU A 189 15.20 -8.61 12.50
N ASN A 190 14.71 -7.51 13.09
CA ASN A 190 14.67 -7.36 14.55
C ASN A 190 13.72 -8.37 15.20
N ASP A 191 12.64 -8.72 14.51
CA ASP A 191 11.65 -9.69 14.97
C ASP A 191 11.93 -11.10 14.43
N ALA A 192 12.40 -11.21 13.18
CA ALA A 192 12.65 -12.49 12.52
C ALA A 192 13.85 -13.26 13.11
N GLU A 193 14.83 -12.55 13.66
CA GLU A 193 16.05 -13.16 14.23
C GLU A 193 16.40 -12.49 15.57
N PRO A 194 16.12 -13.13 16.72
CA PRO A 194 16.38 -12.57 18.04
C PRO A 194 17.88 -12.53 18.39
N ASP A 195 18.71 -13.42 17.85
CA ASP A 195 20.15 -13.43 18.13
C ASP A 195 20.88 -12.35 17.32
N ALA A 196 21.67 -11.51 17.99
CA ALA A 196 22.28 -10.35 17.34
C ALA A 196 23.34 -10.73 16.29
N GLN A 197 24.10 -11.80 16.54
CA GLN A 197 25.16 -12.24 15.63
C GLN A 197 24.56 -12.94 14.39
N ALA A 198 23.57 -13.81 14.61
CA ALA A 198 22.79 -14.43 13.55
C ALA A 198 22.04 -13.38 12.72
N ARG A 199 21.48 -12.34 13.36
CA ARG A 199 20.80 -11.23 12.68
C ARG A 199 21.75 -10.48 11.76
N ALA A 200 22.95 -10.14 12.23
CA ALA A 200 23.95 -9.46 11.40
C ALA A 200 24.36 -10.31 10.18
N LYS A 201 24.57 -11.61 10.38
CA LYS A 201 24.88 -12.55 9.28
C LYS A 201 23.72 -12.64 8.27
N ARG A 202 22.49 -12.76 8.76
CA ARG A 202 21.28 -12.82 7.92
C ARG A 202 21.04 -11.52 7.18
N ALA A 203 21.26 -10.37 7.83
CA ALA A 203 21.16 -9.05 7.20
C ALA A 203 22.12 -8.92 6.03
N ALA A 204 23.38 -9.35 6.18
CA ALA A 204 24.35 -9.33 5.08
C ALA A 204 23.91 -10.24 3.91
N ALA A 205 23.45 -11.46 4.21
CA ALA A 205 23.00 -12.41 3.19
C ALA A 205 21.77 -11.90 2.42
N GLU A 206 20.74 -11.41 3.12
CA GLU A 206 19.53 -10.90 2.47
C GLU A 206 19.80 -9.60 1.72
N THR A 207 20.66 -8.70 2.25
CA THR A 207 21.08 -7.49 1.53
C THR A 207 21.78 -7.83 0.21
N ALA A 208 22.67 -8.82 0.20
CA ALA A 208 23.33 -9.30 -1.00
C ALA A 208 22.33 -9.93 -1.99
N ARG A 209 21.37 -10.70 -1.49
CA ARG A 209 20.29 -11.28 -2.31
C ARG A 209 19.43 -10.22 -2.97
N LEU A 210 19.04 -9.18 -2.24
CA LEU A 210 18.25 -8.06 -2.79
C LEU A 210 19.04 -7.29 -3.85
N ALA A 211 20.34 -7.05 -3.62
CA ALA A 211 21.20 -6.40 -4.60
C ALA A 211 21.31 -7.22 -5.90
N ALA A 212 21.61 -8.52 -5.80
CA ALA A 212 21.66 -9.40 -6.95
C ALA A 212 20.33 -9.47 -7.72
N THR A 213 19.20 -9.39 -7.00
CA THR A 213 17.87 -9.33 -7.63
C THR A 213 17.68 -8.03 -8.42
N ALA A 214 18.06 -6.89 -7.84
CA ALA A 214 17.98 -5.59 -8.52
C ALA A 214 18.89 -5.53 -9.76
N ASP A 215 20.11 -6.06 -9.66
CA ASP A 215 21.06 -6.12 -10.78
C ASP A 215 20.52 -7.01 -11.92
N ALA A 216 19.91 -8.14 -11.59
CA ALA A 216 19.28 -9.03 -12.57
C ALA A 216 18.11 -8.35 -13.31
N VAL A 217 17.28 -7.58 -12.60
CA VAL A 217 16.17 -6.79 -13.20
C VAL A 217 16.72 -5.68 -14.10
N ALA A 218 17.78 -4.99 -13.67
CA ALA A 218 18.42 -3.95 -14.46
C ALA A 218 19.03 -4.52 -15.76
N ALA A 219 19.70 -5.67 -15.67
CA ALA A 219 20.27 -6.35 -16.83
C ALA A 219 19.19 -6.82 -17.82
N ALA A 220 18.08 -7.38 -17.32
CA ALA A 220 16.95 -7.80 -18.16
C ALA A 220 16.30 -6.62 -18.89
N SER A 221 16.22 -5.46 -18.25
CA SER A 221 15.65 -4.23 -18.84
C SER A 221 16.52 -3.62 -19.94
N GLN A 222 17.83 -3.92 -19.98
CA GLN A 222 18.77 -3.41 -20.99
C GLN A 222 18.88 -4.32 -22.23
N ALA A 223 18.40 -5.56 -22.14
CA ALA A 223 18.46 -6.54 -23.22
C ALA A 223 17.28 -6.44 -24.21
N HIS A 224 16.34 -5.53 -23.97
CA HIS A 224 15.14 -5.27 -24.76
C HIS A 224 15.15 -3.84 -25.29
#